data_AF-A0AAW1NXE6-F1
#
_entry.id   AF-A0AAW1NXE6-F1
#
_cell.length_a   1.000
_cell.length_b   1.000
_cell.length_c   1.000
_cell.angle_alpha   90.00
_cell.angle_beta   90.00
_cell.angle_gamma   90.00
#
_symmetry.space_group_name_H-M   'P 1'
#
loop_
_entity.id
_entity.type
_entity.pdbx_description
1 polymer ?
#
loop_
_entity_poly.entity_id
_entity_poly.type
_entity_poly.pdbx_seq_one_letter_code
_entity_poly.pdbx_strand_id
1 'polypeptide(L)'
;MVFLGWPGGAVTLVLSWLISLYTLHQLCDLHEFNDRRFNRYHELGVYAFGKVWGNIAVITPQLIVMVGLGITYTVTGGQSLKRFWAIVCHKGADGTCATDFGLSAWIIVFTGVHLFLIQCPNFNSLRPVSLLAAIMSMGYSTIAVGGSIKAGKQPGAEYNLNGYSTGAGILNVFNSLGIVAFAYGGALDKSQENPKGV
;
A
#
# COMPACT_ATOMS: atom_id res chain seq x y z
N MET A 1 -1.26 -0.30 -13.87
CA MET A 1 -2.29 0.59 -14.46
C MET A 1 -2.06 0.81 -15.96
N VAL A 2 -0.84 1.15 -16.40
CA VAL A 2 -0.54 1.36 -17.84
C VAL A 2 -0.85 0.13 -18.72
N PHE A 3 -0.68 -1.07 -18.17
CA PHE A 3 -0.87 -2.33 -18.90
C PHE A 3 -2.31 -2.80 -19.12
N LEU A 4 -3.33 -2.16 -18.52
CA LEU A 4 -4.75 -2.45 -18.79
C LEU A 4 -5.40 -1.46 -19.76
N GLY A 5 -4.63 -0.45 -20.22
CA GLY A 5 -5.19 0.76 -20.78
C GLY A 5 -5.94 1.60 -19.73
N TRP A 6 -6.26 2.84 -20.08
CA TRP A 6 -7.00 3.74 -19.19
C TRP A 6 -8.37 3.19 -18.76
N PRO A 7 -9.24 2.68 -19.65
CA PRO A 7 -10.55 2.18 -19.25
C PRO A 7 -10.45 0.92 -18.37
N GLY A 8 -9.56 -0.01 -18.69
CA GLY A 8 -9.37 -1.22 -17.87
C GLY A 8 -8.81 -0.89 -16.47
N GLY A 9 -7.88 0.06 -16.38
CA GLY A 9 -7.40 0.58 -15.10
C GLY A 9 -8.50 1.25 -14.27
N ALA A 10 -9.35 2.08 -14.91
CA ALA A 10 -10.44 2.75 -14.21
C ALA A 10 -11.50 1.76 -13.71
N VAL A 11 -11.91 0.80 -14.55
CA VAL A 11 -12.87 -0.24 -14.17
C VAL A 11 -12.35 -1.08 -13.00
N THR A 12 -11.09 -1.52 -13.06
CA THR A 12 -10.50 -2.33 -11.97
C THR A 12 -10.36 -1.55 -10.66
N LEU A 13 -10.03 -0.26 -10.71
CA LEU A 13 -10.03 0.61 -9.52
C LEU A 13 -11.42 0.75 -8.90
N VAL A 14 -12.44 1.02 -9.71
CA VAL A 14 -13.83 1.16 -9.23
C VAL A 14 -14.34 -0.16 -8.66
N LEU A 15 -14.12 -1.28 -9.35
CA LEU A 15 -14.51 -2.60 -8.85
C LEU A 15 -13.81 -2.94 -7.54
N SER A 16 -12.49 -2.70 -7.44
CA SER A 16 -11.74 -2.94 -6.21
C SER A 16 -12.28 -2.09 -5.06
N TRP A 17 -12.60 -0.82 -5.32
CA TRP A 17 -13.19 0.08 -4.33
C TRP A 17 -14.58 -0.40 -3.86
N LEU A 18 -15.45 -0.83 -4.79
CA LEU A 18 -16.76 -1.38 -4.45
C LEU A 18 -16.65 -2.66 -3.61
N ILE A 19 -15.73 -3.56 -3.98
CA ILE A 19 -15.46 -4.78 -3.20
C ILE A 19 -14.99 -4.41 -1.79
N SER A 20 -14.06 -3.47 -1.65
CA SER A 20 -13.59 -3.01 -0.33
C SER A 20 -14.71 -2.42 0.52
N LEU A 21 -15.59 -1.59 -0.07
CA LEU A 21 -16.75 -1.04 0.63
C LEU A 21 -17.72 -2.14 1.07
N TYR A 22 -17.99 -3.10 0.20
CA TYR A 22 -18.86 -4.23 0.52
C TYR A 22 -18.29 -5.06 1.68
N THR A 23 -16.99 -5.35 1.67
CA THR A 23 -16.34 -6.08 2.77
C THR A 23 -16.42 -5.29 4.07
N LEU A 24 -16.19 -3.96 4.05
CA LEU A 24 -16.34 -3.11 5.24
C LEU A 24 -17.78 -3.09 5.76
N HIS A 25 -18.78 -3.09 4.89
CA HIS A 25 -20.18 -3.17 5.29
C HIS A 25 -20.49 -4.49 6.01
N GLN A 26 -20.09 -5.62 5.42
CA GLN A 26 -20.26 -6.94 6.04
C GLN A 26 -19.60 -7.00 7.41
N LEU A 27 -18.44 -6.37 7.53
CA LEU A 27 -17.68 -6.28 8.76
C LEU A 27 -18.42 -5.57 9.89
N CYS A 28 -19.06 -4.45 9.56
CA CYS A 28 -19.87 -3.68 10.50
C CYS A 28 -21.08 -4.48 10.95
N ASP A 29 -21.75 -5.19 10.02
CA ASP A 29 -22.90 -6.04 10.35
C ASP A 29 -22.50 -7.23 11.23
N LEU A 30 -21.32 -7.82 11.00
CA LEU A 30 -20.80 -8.95 11.77
C LEU A 30 -20.22 -8.56 13.14
N HIS A 31 -19.95 -7.28 13.37
CA HIS A 31 -19.45 -6.80 14.66
C HIS A 31 -20.49 -6.96 15.78
N GLU A 32 -21.79 -6.96 15.44
CA GLU A 32 -22.92 -7.17 16.34
C GLU A 32 -23.81 -8.32 15.82
N PHE A 33 -23.30 -9.54 15.91
CA PHE A 33 -24.05 -10.74 15.51
C PHE A 33 -24.47 -11.56 16.74
N ASN A 34 -25.78 -11.87 16.85
CA ASN A 34 -26.38 -12.63 17.97
C ASN A 34 -26.11 -12.03 19.38
N ASP A 35 -26.35 -10.73 19.58
CA ASP A 35 -26.18 -10.01 20.86
C ASP A 35 -24.77 -10.09 21.47
N ARG A 36 -23.76 -10.51 20.69
CA ARG A 36 -22.36 -10.52 21.10
C ARG A 36 -21.55 -9.57 20.24
N ARG A 37 -20.73 -8.76 20.91
CA ARG A 37 -19.80 -7.83 20.26
C ARG A 37 -18.47 -8.53 19.98
N PHE A 38 -18.15 -8.75 18.71
CA PHE A 38 -16.89 -9.38 18.30
C PHE A 38 -15.85 -8.33 17.95
N ASN A 39 -14.99 -7.97 18.91
CA ASN A 39 -13.99 -6.91 18.73
C ASN A 39 -12.75 -7.37 17.91
N ARG A 40 -12.64 -8.66 17.57
CA ARG A 40 -11.46 -9.24 16.90
C ARG A 40 -11.87 -10.18 15.77
N TYR A 41 -11.29 -10.01 14.57
CA TYR A 41 -11.62 -10.84 13.39
C TYR A 41 -11.30 -12.30 13.57
N HIS A 42 -10.27 -12.59 14.36
CA HIS A 42 -9.93 -13.94 14.72
C HIS A 42 -11.07 -14.64 15.47
N GLU A 43 -11.77 -13.95 16.38
CA GLU A 43 -12.88 -14.51 17.15
C GLU A 43 -14.11 -14.75 16.29
N LEU A 44 -14.38 -13.82 15.37
CA LEU A 44 -15.45 -13.95 14.39
C LEU A 44 -15.19 -15.10 13.39
N GLY A 45 -13.95 -15.25 12.92
CA GLY A 45 -13.53 -16.34 12.04
C GLY A 45 -13.63 -17.71 12.70
N VAL A 46 -13.24 -17.80 13.98
CA VAL A 46 -13.40 -19.01 14.80
C VAL A 46 -14.87 -19.36 15.04
N TYR A 47 -15.72 -18.35 15.22
CA TYR A 47 -17.15 -18.54 15.43
C TYR A 47 -17.86 -19.00 14.15
N ALA A 48 -17.53 -18.43 12.99
CA ALA A 48 -18.19 -18.75 11.71
C ALA A 48 -17.68 -20.04 11.04
N PHE A 49 -16.38 -20.33 11.10
CA PHE A 49 -15.76 -21.46 10.38
C PHE A 49 -15.21 -22.56 11.29
N GLY A 50 -15.39 -22.43 12.61
CA GLY A 50 -14.88 -23.36 13.61
C GLY A 50 -13.42 -23.10 14.01
N LYS A 51 -12.99 -23.69 15.12
CA LYS A 51 -11.74 -23.35 15.83
C LYS A 51 -10.44 -23.63 15.06
N VAL A 52 -10.45 -24.59 14.14
CA VAL A 52 -9.25 -24.97 13.36
C VAL A 52 -9.25 -24.26 12.00
N TRP A 53 -10.34 -24.36 11.25
CA TRP A 53 -10.43 -23.78 9.90
C TRP A 53 -10.57 -22.26 9.92
N GLY A 54 -11.26 -21.67 10.90
CA GLY A 54 -11.37 -20.22 11.06
C GLY A 54 -10.03 -19.54 11.34
N ASN A 55 -9.19 -20.16 12.19
CA ASN A 55 -7.86 -19.64 12.47
C ASN A 55 -6.96 -19.66 11.24
N ILE A 56 -6.95 -20.77 10.50
CA ILE A 56 -6.12 -20.91 9.31
C ILE A 56 -6.59 -19.96 8.21
N ALA A 57 -7.91 -19.86 7.99
CA ALA A 57 -8.48 -19.02 6.94
C ALA A 57 -8.25 -17.52 7.16
N VAL A 58 -8.22 -17.05 8.41
CA VAL A 58 -8.05 -15.61 8.72
C VAL A 58 -6.59 -15.24 8.96
N ILE A 59 -5.82 -16.04 9.73
CA ILE A 59 -4.45 -15.67 10.12
C ILE A 59 -3.48 -15.83 8.95
N THR A 60 -3.64 -16.87 8.12
CA THR A 60 -2.67 -17.16 7.05
C THR A 60 -2.59 -16.04 6.02
N PRO A 61 -3.70 -15.54 5.44
CA PRO A 61 -3.64 -14.43 4.49
C PRO A 61 -3.13 -13.14 5.15
N GLN A 62 -3.52 -12.87 6.39
CA GLN A 62 -3.08 -11.67 7.13
C GLN A 62 -1.56 -11.64 7.31
N LEU A 63 -0.95 -12.76 7.69
CA LEU A 63 0.50 -12.86 7.82
C LEU A 63 1.23 -12.70 6.48
N ILE A 64 0.72 -13.32 5.42
CA ILE A 64 1.29 -13.20 4.07
C ILE A 64 1.30 -11.74 3.63
N VAL A 65 0.18 -11.03 3.81
CA VAL A 65 0.05 -9.62 3.46
C VAL A 65 0.98 -8.74 4.30
N MET A 66 1.07 -8.98 5.61
CA MET A 66 1.93 -8.19 6.51
C MET A 66 3.42 -8.34 6.17
N VAL A 67 3.88 -9.56 5.91
CA VAL A 67 5.27 -9.81 5.47
C VAL A 67 5.54 -9.18 4.11
N GLY A 68 4.60 -9.34 3.16
CA GLY A 68 4.69 -8.73 1.84
C GLY A 68 4.80 -7.21 1.90
N LEU A 69 3.91 -6.55 2.64
CA LEU A 69 3.92 -5.10 2.88
C LEU A 69 5.25 -4.65 3.47
N GLY A 70 5.75 -5.34 4.51
CA GLY A 70 7.03 -5.02 5.15
C GLY A 70 8.21 -5.01 4.15
N ILE A 71 8.29 -6.04 3.30
CA ILE A 71 9.35 -6.12 2.27
C ILE A 71 9.18 -5.01 1.23
N THR A 72 7.98 -4.84 0.67
CA THR A 72 7.71 -3.85 -0.38
C THR A 72 7.98 -2.43 0.10
N TYR A 73 7.50 -2.05 1.29
CA TYR A 73 7.75 -0.72 1.84
C TYR A 73 9.23 -0.44 2.05
N THR A 74 9.98 -1.42 2.56
CA THR A 74 11.42 -1.25 2.81
C THR A 74 12.19 -1.05 1.50
N VAL A 75 11.88 -1.85 0.47
CA VAL A 75 12.51 -1.75 -0.86
C VAL A 75 12.16 -0.43 -1.55
N THR A 76 10.87 -0.08 -1.57
CA THR A 76 10.40 1.17 -2.20
C THR A 76 10.94 2.41 -1.47
N GLY A 77 11.05 2.35 -0.14
CA GLY A 77 11.68 3.40 0.67
C GLY A 77 13.15 3.61 0.35
N GLY A 78 13.93 2.52 0.26
CA GLY A 78 15.34 2.58 -0.15
C GLY A 78 15.53 3.16 -1.56
N GLN A 79 14.66 2.80 -2.51
CA GLN A 79 14.66 3.38 -3.86
C GLN A 79 14.36 4.88 -3.84
N SER A 80 13.38 5.30 -3.04
CA SER A 80 13.00 6.70 -2.89
C SER A 80 14.14 7.53 -2.30
N LEU A 81 14.83 7.01 -1.29
CA LEU A 81 15.96 7.66 -0.66
C LEU A 81 17.15 7.81 -1.62
N LYS A 82 17.44 6.77 -2.42
CA LYS A 82 18.46 6.84 -3.49
C LYS A 82 18.15 7.95 -4.50
N ARG A 83 16.89 8.08 -4.92
CA ARG A 83 16.46 9.13 -5.87
C ARG A 83 16.52 10.51 -5.25
N PHE A 84 16.10 10.66 -3.99
CA PHE A 84 16.21 11.91 -3.26
C PHE A 84 17.67 12.36 -3.15
N TRP A 85 18.57 11.46 -2.76
CA TRP A 85 20.01 11.74 -2.70
C TRP A 85 20.58 12.18 -4.06
N ALA A 86 20.19 11.51 -5.15
CA ALA A 86 20.62 11.87 -6.49
C ALA A 86 20.18 13.30 -6.90
N ILE A 87 18.97 13.72 -6.52
CA ILE A 87 18.44 15.06 -6.81
C ILE A 87 19.16 16.13 -5.97
N VAL A 88 19.35 15.86 -4.68
CA VAL A 88 20.05 16.78 -3.76
C VAL A 88 21.50 16.95 -4.19
N CYS A 89 22.18 15.85 -4.55
CA CYS A 89 23.56 15.92 -4.99
C CYS A 89 23.73 16.66 -6.33
N HIS A 90 22.84 16.46 -7.30
CA HIS A 90 22.88 17.22 -8.57
C HIS A 90 22.64 18.73 -8.38
N LYS A 91 22.04 19.15 -7.26
CA LYS A 91 21.80 20.57 -6.92
C LYS A 91 22.84 21.15 -5.93
N GLY A 92 23.78 20.34 -5.44
CA GLY A 92 24.82 20.75 -4.48
C GLY A 92 26.07 21.30 -5.18
N ALA A 93 26.79 22.19 -4.49
CA ALA A 93 27.86 23.03 -5.03
C ALA A 93 29.12 22.29 -5.54
N ASP A 94 29.27 20.97 -5.34
CA ASP A 94 30.52 20.26 -5.66
C ASP A 94 30.42 19.09 -6.62
N GLY A 95 29.25 18.76 -7.20
CA GLY A 95 29.11 17.84 -8.35
C GLY A 95 29.76 16.44 -8.25
N THR A 96 30.26 16.06 -7.07
CA THR A 96 31.19 14.93 -6.85
C THR A 96 30.71 14.02 -5.73
N CYS A 97 29.40 13.89 -5.47
CA CYS A 97 28.99 12.83 -4.54
C CYS A 97 29.19 11.46 -5.19
N ALA A 98 29.79 10.54 -4.44
CA ALA A 98 29.75 9.13 -4.74
C ALA A 98 28.27 8.68 -4.72
N THR A 99 27.67 8.49 -5.90
CA THR A 99 26.33 7.92 -6.05
C THR A 99 26.34 6.41 -6.24
N ASP A 100 27.53 5.80 -6.20
CA ASP A 100 27.74 4.38 -6.53
C ASP A 100 27.55 3.43 -5.34
N PHE A 101 26.78 3.87 -4.35
CA PHE A 101 26.30 2.97 -3.31
C PHE A 101 25.17 2.11 -3.90
N GLY A 102 25.37 0.79 -3.89
CA GLY A 102 24.38 -0.17 -4.34
C GLY A 102 23.02 0.03 -3.65
N LEU A 103 21.93 -0.34 -4.34
CA LEU A 103 20.56 -0.17 -3.83
C LEU A 103 20.37 -0.82 -2.44
N SER A 104 21.09 -1.91 -2.18
CA SER A 104 21.11 -2.61 -0.88
C SER A 104 21.53 -1.69 0.29
N ALA A 105 22.52 -0.82 0.11
CA ALA A 105 22.97 0.08 1.17
C ALA A 105 21.86 1.07 1.58
N TRP A 106 21.13 1.61 0.59
CA TRP A 106 20.01 2.52 0.82
C TRP A 106 18.83 1.82 1.49
N ILE A 107 18.58 0.55 1.17
CA ILE A 107 17.60 -0.28 1.89
C ILE A 107 18.01 -0.41 3.35
N ILE A 108 19.27 -0.77 3.66
CA ILE A 108 19.73 -0.94 5.05
C ILE A 108 19.56 0.34 5.87
N VAL A 109 19.93 1.49 5.30
CA VAL A 109 19.73 2.80 5.95
C VAL A 109 18.26 3.06 6.24
N PHE A 110 17.38 2.79 5.28
CA PHE A 110 15.94 2.96 5.45
C PHE A 110 15.34 1.99 6.48
N THR A 111 15.82 0.74 6.51
CA THR A 111 15.46 -0.25 7.53
C THR A 111 15.90 0.17 8.92
N GLY A 112 17.08 0.79 9.06
CA GLY A 112 17.56 1.30 10.35
C GLY A 112 16.61 2.33 10.96
N VAL A 113 16.09 3.25 10.16
CA VAL A 113 15.07 4.22 10.59
C VAL A 113 13.77 3.52 10.99
N HIS A 114 13.35 2.50 10.24
CA HIS A 114 12.19 1.68 10.58
C HIS A 114 12.35 0.96 11.92
N LEU A 115 13.51 0.38 12.20
CA LEU A 115 13.77 -0.29 13.48
C LEU A 115 13.66 0.68 14.67
N PHE A 116 14.12 1.91 14.50
CA PHE A 116 13.97 2.95 15.51
C PHE A 116 12.48 3.34 15.73
N LEU A 117 11.70 3.43 14.65
CA LEU A 117 10.26 3.71 14.73
C LEU A 117 9.49 2.57 15.41
N ILE A 118 9.86 1.30 15.18
CA ILE A 118 9.22 0.13 15.79
C ILE A 118 9.51 0.04 17.29
N GLN A 119 10.64 0.58 17.75
CA GLN A 119 10.96 0.65 19.19
C GLN A 119 10.06 1.62 19.97
N CYS A 120 9.23 2.44 19.31
CA CYS A 120 8.26 3.32 19.98
C CYS A 120 7.05 2.52 20.48
N PRO A 121 6.88 2.27 21.80
CA PRO A 121 5.89 1.32 22.31
C PRO A 121 4.49 1.95 22.52
N ASN A 122 4.32 3.24 22.24
CA ASN A 122 3.10 3.98 22.59
C ASN A 122 2.40 4.58 21.37
N PHE A 123 1.09 4.32 21.24
CA PHE A 123 0.21 4.92 20.24
C PHE A 123 0.25 6.46 20.22
N ASN A 124 0.51 7.09 21.37
CA ASN A 124 0.62 8.55 21.45
C ASN A 124 1.84 9.09 20.67
N SER A 125 2.93 8.32 20.61
CA SER A 125 4.14 8.68 19.86
C SER A 125 4.00 8.44 18.35
N LEU A 126 3.00 7.65 17.92
CA LEU A 126 2.70 7.39 16.51
C LEU A 126 1.78 8.44 15.88
N ARG A 127 1.02 9.18 16.68
CA ARG A 127 0.17 10.30 16.21
C ARG A 127 0.91 11.31 15.31
N PRO A 128 2.10 11.83 15.68
CA PRO A 128 2.82 12.76 14.81
C PRO A 128 3.28 12.12 13.51
N VAL A 129 3.69 10.83 13.55
CA VAL A 129 4.08 10.08 12.35
C VAL A 129 2.89 9.90 11.40
N SER A 130 1.71 9.56 11.95
CA SER A 130 0.48 9.45 11.19
C SER A 130 0.04 10.78 10.58
N LEU A 131 0.14 11.88 11.33
CA LEU A 131 -0.15 13.22 10.83
C LEU A 131 0.80 13.62 9.70
N LEU A 132 2.09 13.35 9.84
CA LEU A 132 3.07 13.57 8.77
C LEU A 132 2.74 12.74 7.53
N ALA A 133 2.38 11.47 7.71
CA ALA A 133 1.95 10.61 6.61
C ALA A 133 0.70 11.15 5.89
N ALA A 134 -0.27 11.70 6.63
CA ALA A 134 -1.46 12.32 6.06
C ALA A 134 -1.10 13.59 5.26
N ILE A 135 -0.25 14.46 5.80
CA ILE A 135 0.24 15.66 5.09
C ILE A 135 0.98 15.26 3.81
N MET A 136 1.86 14.26 3.88
CA MET A 136 2.59 13.78 2.70
C MET A 136 1.64 13.20 1.64
N SER A 137 0.61 12.44 2.06
CA SER A 137 -0.41 11.91 1.15
C SER A 137 -1.18 13.03 0.44
N MET A 138 -1.60 14.07 1.17
CA MET A 138 -2.23 15.26 0.60
C MET A 138 -1.28 15.99 -0.36
N GLY A 139 -0.01 16.12 -0.01
CA GLY A 139 1.02 16.71 -0.86
C GLY A 139 1.22 15.96 -2.17
N TYR A 140 1.38 14.63 -2.11
CA TYR A 140 1.51 13.79 -3.30
C TYR A 140 0.28 13.89 -4.21
N SER A 141 -0.92 13.84 -3.63
CA SER A 141 -2.17 14.00 -4.40
C SER A 141 -2.24 15.37 -5.08
N THR A 142 -1.90 16.44 -4.36
CA THR A 142 -1.92 17.81 -4.90
C THR A 142 -0.90 17.99 -6.02
N ILE A 143 0.31 17.45 -5.87
CA ILE A 143 1.35 17.49 -6.92
C ILE A 143 0.92 16.67 -8.13
N ALA A 144 0.32 15.50 -7.92
CA ALA A 144 -0.18 14.68 -9.01
C ALA A 144 -1.27 15.41 -9.81
N VAL A 145 -2.29 15.95 -9.14
CA VAL A 145 -3.37 16.71 -9.79
C VAL A 145 -2.84 17.97 -10.46
N GLY A 146 -2.05 18.78 -9.74
CA GLY A 146 -1.49 20.02 -10.28
C GLY A 146 -0.53 19.78 -11.45
N GLY A 147 0.28 18.73 -11.37
CA GLY A 147 1.16 18.28 -12.45
C GLY A 147 0.38 17.84 -13.68
N SER A 148 -0.68 17.05 -13.50
CA SER A 148 -1.57 16.63 -14.60
C SER A 148 -2.28 17.80 -15.26
N ILE A 149 -2.77 18.77 -14.49
CA ILE A 149 -3.41 19.98 -15.02
C ILE A 149 -2.40 20.80 -15.84
N LYS A 150 -1.19 21.03 -15.29
CA LYS A 150 -0.14 21.79 -15.97
C LYS A 150 0.38 21.10 -17.23
N ALA A 151 0.52 19.78 -17.21
CA ALA A 151 1.01 19.00 -18.35
C ALA A 151 0.01 18.97 -19.52
N GLY A 152 -1.29 19.17 -19.25
CA GLY A 152 -2.33 19.19 -20.26
C GLY A 152 -2.42 17.88 -21.07
N LYS A 153 -3.10 17.93 -22.22
CA LYS A 153 -3.14 16.80 -23.16
C LYS A 153 -1.82 16.73 -23.92
N GLN A 154 -1.02 15.70 -23.65
CA GLN A 154 0.25 15.45 -24.35
C GLN A 154 -0.04 15.03 -25.81
N PRO A 155 0.64 15.62 -26.82
CA PRO A 155 0.51 15.20 -28.21
C PRO A 155 1.07 13.79 -28.40
N GLY A 156 0.27 12.86 -28.92
CA GLY A 156 0.67 11.46 -29.12
C GLY A 156 0.40 10.51 -27.94
N ALA A 157 -0.37 10.94 -26.93
CA ALA A 157 -0.78 10.04 -25.85
C ALA A 157 -1.77 8.98 -26.36
N GLU A 158 -1.26 7.79 -26.69
CA GLU A 158 -2.07 6.59 -26.88
C GLU A 158 -2.39 5.97 -25.52
N TYR A 159 -3.66 5.96 -25.15
CA TYR A 159 -4.17 5.36 -23.90
C TYR A 159 -4.64 3.91 -24.08
N ASN A 160 -4.37 3.32 -25.25
CA ASN A 160 -4.77 1.98 -25.66
C ASN A 160 -3.64 0.97 -25.44
N LEU A 161 -4.01 -0.32 -25.32
CA LEU A 161 -3.06 -1.43 -25.19
C LEU A 161 -2.38 -1.75 -26.54
N ASN A 162 -1.54 -0.87 -27.06
CA ASN A 162 -0.78 -1.17 -28.27
C ASN A 162 0.60 -1.75 -27.91
N GLY A 163 0.89 -2.97 -28.37
CA GLY A 163 2.28 -3.47 -28.51
C GLY A 163 2.77 -4.59 -27.59
N TYR A 164 1.90 -5.35 -26.91
CA TYR A 164 2.36 -6.48 -26.09
C TYR A 164 2.07 -7.85 -26.74
N SER A 165 3.11 -8.67 -26.90
CA SER A 165 3.00 -10.10 -27.20
C SER A 165 2.03 -10.77 -26.22
N THR A 166 1.16 -11.66 -26.72
CA THR A 166 0.04 -12.25 -25.98
C THR A 166 0.41 -12.78 -24.59
N GLY A 167 1.61 -13.39 -24.44
CA GLY A 167 2.09 -13.89 -23.15
C GLY A 167 2.57 -12.80 -22.18
N ALA A 168 3.33 -11.80 -22.67
CA ALA A 168 3.82 -10.69 -21.84
C ALA A 168 2.68 -9.73 -21.44
N GLY A 169 1.68 -9.56 -22.31
CA GLY A 169 0.49 -8.77 -22.02
C GLY A 169 -0.30 -9.34 -20.84
N ILE A 170 -0.54 -10.66 -20.83
CA ILE A 170 -1.30 -11.33 -19.75
C ILE A 170 -0.57 -11.22 -18.40
N LEU A 171 0.75 -11.46 -18.36
CA LEU A 171 1.52 -11.32 -17.11
C LEU A 171 1.52 -9.88 -16.58
N ASN A 172 1.57 -8.89 -17.47
CA ASN A 172 1.49 -7.49 -17.10
C ASN A 172 0.09 -7.08 -16.59
N VAL A 173 -0.97 -7.69 -17.13
CA VAL A 173 -2.34 -7.56 -16.61
C VAL A 173 -2.42 -8.10 -15.18
N PHE A 174 -1.95 -9.33 -14.93
CA PHE A 174 -1.91 -9.90 -13.58
C PHE A 174 -1.06 -9.08 -12.61
N ASN A 175 0.10 -8.59 -13.05
CA ASN A 175 0.94 -7.69 -12.26
C ASN A 175 0.15 -6.43 -11.84
N SER A 176 -0.52 -5.79 -12.79
CA SER A 176 -1.28 -4.59 -12.50
C SER A 176 -2.52 -4.82 -11.64
N LEU A 177 -3.20 -5.97 -11.76
CA LEU A 177 -4.24 -6.40 -10.83
C LEU A 177 -3.68 -6.63 -9.42
N GLY A 178 -2.49 -7.23 -9.31
CA GLY A 178 -1.78 -7.40 -8.05
C GLY A 178 -1.45 -6.06 -7.37
N ILE A 179 -1.00 -5.06 -8.14
CA ILE A 179 -0.74 -3.71 -7.63
C ILE A 179 -2.04 -3.06 -7.10
N VAL A 180 -3.16 -3.19 -7.84
CA VAL A 180 -4.46 -2.65 -7.40
C VAL A 180 -4.93 -3.37 -6.13
N ALA A 181 -4.87 -4.71 -6.10
CA ALA A 181 -5.24 -5.49 -4.93
C ALA A 181 -4.40 -5.12 -3.69
N PHE A 182 -3.10 -4.91 -3.87
CA PHE A 182 -2.20 -4.46 -2.81
C PHE A 182 -2.56 -3.07 -2.29
N ALA A 183 -2.92 -2.13 -3.18
CA ALA A 183 -3.31 -0.78 -2.80
C ALA A 183 -4.58 -0.75 -1.91
N TYR A 184 -5.54 -1.65 -2.15
CA TYR A 184 -6.77 -1.76 -1.36
C TYR A 184 -6.68 -2.75 -0.18
N GLY A 185 -5.66 -3.60 -0.14
CA GLY A 185 -5.50 -4.63 0.90
C GLY A 185 -5.32 -4.10 2.31
N GLY A 186 -4.79 -2.88 2.48
CA GLY A 186 -4.61 -2.25 3.79
C GLY A 186 -5.90 -1.85 4.51
N ALA A 187 -7.05 -1.82 3.81
CA ALA A 187 -8.33 -1.46 4.43
C ALA A 187 -8.81 -2.49 5.47
N LEU A 188 -8.39 -3.75 5.33
CA LEU A 188 -8.76 -4.83 6.25
C LEU A 188 -7.86 -4.87 7.50
N ASP A 189 -6.62 -4.40 7.41
CA ASP A 189 -5.69 -4.40 8.55
C ASP A 189 -6.11 -3.39 9.63
N LYS A 190 -6.67 -2.24 9.23
CA LYS A 190 -7.06 -1.16 10.15
C LYS A 190 -8.19 -1.50 11.13
N SER A 191 -8.93 -2.57 10.89
CA SER A 191 -9.96 -3.02 11.83
C SER A 191 -9.45 -4.02 12.86
N GLN A 192 -8.16 -4.39 12.84
CA GLN A 192 -7.54 -5.13 13.94
C GLN A 192 -6.87 -4.24 14.99
N GLU A 193 -6.87 -2.93 14.76
CA GLU A 193 -6.23 -1.96 15.66
C GLU A 193 -7.26 -1.18 16.48
N ASN A 194 -7.96 -1.87 17.38
CA ASN A 194 -8.56 -1.22 18.55
C ASN A 194 -8.05 -1.88 19.86
N PRO A 195 -6.94 -1.39 20.43
CA PRO A 195 -6.53 -1.76 21.77
C PRO A 195 -7.20 -0.85 22.79
N LYS A 196 -8.51 -0.97 22.99
CA LYS A 196 -9.17 -0.53 24.23
C LYS A 196 -10.30 -1.47 24.59
N GLY A 197 -9.99 -2.37 25.52
CA GLY A 197 -10.97 -2.80 26.49
C GLY A 197 -11.34 -1.59 27.34
N VAL A 198 -12.56 -1.09 27.13
CA VAL A 198 -13.55 -0.79 28.17
C VAL A 198 -14.88 -1.25 27.60
#